data_AF-S2LER3-F1
#
_entry.id   AF-S2LER3-F1
#
_cell.length_a   1.000
_cell.length_b   1.000
_cell.length_c   1.000
_cell.angle_alpha   90.00
_cell.angle_beta   90.00
_cell.angle_gamma   90.00
#
_symmetry.space_group_name_H-M   'P 1'
#
loop_
_entity.id
_entity.type
_entity.pdbx_description
1 polymer ?
#
loop_
_entity_poly.entity_id
_entity_poly.type
_entity_poly.pdbx_seq_one_letter_code
_entity_poly.pdbx_strand_id
1 'polypeptide(L)'
;MIAKRERGKMERRLTASLTHACEQAKPHLPGFCWLTHEVDYQRFPESLVVTWVFDTHPNLANALKGDAKRSIADLTAEALAEAGLDVGDV
;
A
#
# COMPACT_ATOMS: atom_id res chain seq x y z
N MET A 1 -8.42 6.61 -20.57
CA MET A 1 -7.27 7.52 -20.33
C MET A 1 -7.65 8.50 -19.22
N ILE A 2 -7.00 8.41 -18.07
CA ILE A 2 -7.22 9.34 -16.95
C ILE A 2 -6.71 10.72 -17.34
N ALA A 3 -7.53 11.77 -17.19
CA ALA A 3 -7.11 13.13 -17.48
C ALA A 3 -5.93 13.52 -16.58
N LYS A 4 -4.94 14.24 -17.13
CA LYS A 4 -3.70 14.64 -16.42
C LYS A 4 -3.96 15.29 -15.05
N ARG A 5 -5.06 16.05 -14.92
CA ARG A 5 -5.49 16.65 -13.64
C ARG A 5 -5.97 15.62 -12.62
N GLU A 6 -6.73 14.63 -13.05
CA GLU A 6 -7.25 13.57 -12.18
C GLU A 6 -6.13 12.64 -11.72
N ARG A 7 -5.13 12.40 -12.59
CA ARG A 7 -3.90 11.69 -12.22
C ARG A 7 -3.19 12.35 -11.04
N GLY A 8 -2.95 13.65 -11.12
CA GLY A 8 -2.23 14.36 -10.05
C GLY A 8 -3.00 14.43 -8.73
N LYS A 9 -4.34 14.45 -8.77
CA LYS A 9 -5.15 14.35 -7.55
C LYS A 9 -5.10 12.94 -6.95
N MET A 10 -5.23 11.91 -7.79
CA MET A 10 -5.14 10.51 -7.38
C MET A 10 -3.79 10.19 -6.76
N GLU A 11 -2.70 10.59 -7.42
CA GLU A 11 -1.32 10.40 -6.94
C GLU A 11 -1.10 11.02 -5.56
N ARG A 12 -1.62 12.24 -5.34
CA ARG A 12 -1.53 12.92 -4.05
C ARG A 12 -2.29 12.18 -2.95
N ARG A 13 -3.48 11.67 -3.25
CA ARG A 13 -4.29 10.88 -2.31
C ARG A 13 -3.60 9.56 -1.99
N LEU A 14 -3.19 8.83 -3.02
CA LEU A 14 -2.46 7.56 -2.88
C LEU A 14 -1.20 7.73 -2.04
N THR A 15 -0.38 8.75 -2.32
CA THR A 15 0.83 9.03 -1.52
C THR A 15 0.47 9.36 -0.07
N ALA A 16 -0.56 10.17 0.17
CA ALA A 16 -0.98 10.54 1.52
C ALA A 16 -1.49 9.32 2.32
N SER A 17 -2.37 8.53 1.73
CA SER A 17 -2.94 7.33 2.36
C SER A 17 -1.88 6.24 2.59
N LEU A 18 -0.96 6.03 1.65
CA LEU A 18 0.16 5.11 1.84
C LEU A 18 1.16 5.60 2.89
N THR A 19 1.37 6.91 3.00
CA THR A 19 2.18 7.48 4.09
C THR A 19 1.50 7.22 5.43
N HIS A 20 0.17 7.37 5.49
CA HIS A 20 -0.58 7.06 6.70
C HIS A 20 -0.48 5.58 7.09
N ALA A 21 -0.69 4.67 6.13
CA ALA A 21 -0.51 3.24 6.32
C ALA A 21 0.91 2.87 6.76
N CYS A 22 1.94 3.55 6.23
CA CYS A 22 3.33 3.36 6.63
C CYS A 22 3.54 3.70 8.11
N GLU A 23 3.03 4.86 8.57
CA GLU A 23 3.14 5.27 9.97
C GLU A 23 2.33 4.38 10.91
N GLN A 24 1.14 3.93 10.50
CA GLN A 24 0.35 2.97 11.27
C GLN A 24 1.05 1.60 11.36
N ALA A 25 1.71 1.16 10.29
CA ALA A 25 2.34 -0.15 10.25
C ALA A 25 3.59 -0.27 11.13
N LYS A 26 4.40 0.79 11.23
CA LYS A 26 5.65 0.81 12.03
C LYS A 26 5.51 0.24 13.45
N PRO A 27 4.50 0.64 14.26
CA PRO A 27 4.31 0.06 15.59
C PRO A 27 3.72 -1.35 15.57
N HIS A 28 3.03 -1.76 14.50
CA HIS A 28 2.34 -3.05 14.42
C HIS A 28 3.15 -4.18 13.78
N LEU A 29 4.14 -3.84 12.96
CA LEU A 29 4.93 -4.78 12.18
C LEU A 29 6.40 -4.77 12.64
N PRO A 30 6.82 -5.76 13.44
CA PRO A 30 8.22 -5.90 13.83
C PRO A 30 9.14 -6.01 12.61
N GLY A 31 10.16 -5.15 12.55
CA GLY A 31 11.14 -5.12 11.46
C GLY A 31 10.65 -4.44 10.18
N PHE A 32 9.46 -3.87 10.14
CA PHE A 32 9.03 -3.06 9.01
C PHE A 32 9.84 -1.75 8.94
N CYS A 33 10.35 -1.41 7.76
CA CYS A 33 11.14 -0.20 7.57
C CYS A 33 10.35 0.88 6.83
N TRP A 34 9.81 0.54 5.67
CA TRP A 34 9.10 1.47 4.78
C TRP A 34 8.32 0.70 3.72
N LEU A 35 7.40 1.39 3.06
CA LEU A 35 6.68 0.89 1.89
C LEU A 35 6.87 1.84 0.71
N THR A 36 6.73 1.29 -0.49
CA THR A 36 6.70 2.05 -1.74
C THR A 36 5.54 1.58 -2.60
N HIS A 37 5.13 2.45 -3.52
CA HIS A 37 4.12 2.12 -4.52
C HIS A 37 4.64 2.40 -5.92
N GLU A 38 4.28 1.51 -6.83
CA GLU A 38 4.51 1.66 -8.25
C GLU A 38 3.17 1.57 -8.96
N VAL A 39 2.91 2.50 -9.88
CA VAL A 39 1.63 2.60 -10.55
C VAL A 39 1.82 2.97 -12.01
N ASP A 40 1.28 2.15 -12.91
CA ASP A 40 1.17 2.47 -14.32
C ASP A 40 -0.21 3.09 -14.62
N TYR A 41 -0.24 4.41 -14.75
CA TYR A 41 -1.45 5.16 -15.06
C TYR A 41 -2.10 4.80 -16.42
N GLN A 42 -1.41 4.03 -17.28
CA GLN A 42 -1.99 3.48 -18.50
C GLN A 42 -2.85 2.23 -18.24
N ARG A 43 -2.56 1.48 -17.18
CA ARG A 43 -3.18 0.20 -16.80
C ARG A 43 -3.78 0.23 -15.39
N PHE A 44 -4.15 1.42 -14.96
CA PHE A 44 -4.71 1.66 -13.64
C PHE A 44 -6.18 1.22 -13.56
N PRO A 45 -6.64 0.58 -12.46
CA PRO A 45 -5.93 0.34 -11.19
C PRO A 45 -5.09 -0.94 -11.12
N GLU A 46 -5.24 -1.87 -12.06
CA GLU A 46 -4.65 -3.22 -12.03
C GLU A 46 -3.12 -3.24 -11.92
N SER A 47 -2.45 -2.22 -12.44
CA SER A 47 -0.98 -2.10 -12.38
C SER A 47 -0.40 -1.63 -11.04
N LEU A 48 -1.24 -1.26 -10.08
CA LEU A 48 -0.78 -0.73 -8.80
C LEU A 48 -0.14 -1.83 -7.97
N VAL A 49 1.13 -1.65 -7.64
CA VAL A 49 1.88 -2.57 -6.80
C VAL A 49 2.36 -1.82 -5.56
N VAL A 50 2.02 -2.33 -4.39
CA VAL A 50 2.52 -1.82 -3.11
C VAL A 50 3.55 -2.81 -2.56
N THR A 51 4.78 -2.34 -2.39
CA THR A 51 5.91 -3.15 -1.91
C THR A 51 6.24 -2.75 -0.48
N TRP A 52 6.15 -3.73 0.43
CA TRP A 52 6.45 -3.58 1.84
C TRP A 52 7.87 -4.09 2.14
N VAL A 53 8.72 -3.25 2.73
CA VAL A 53 10.14 -3.57 2.96
C VAL A 53 10.41 -3.76 4.46
N PHE A 54 11.10 -4.86 4.76
CA PHE A 54 11.51 -5.25 6.11
C PHE A 54 13.04 -5.25 6.24
N ASP A 55 13.51 -5.04 7.47
CA ASP A 55 14.94 -4.99 7.82
C ASP A 55 15.66 -6.33 7.58
N THR A 56 14.95 -7.43 7.78
CA THR A 56 15.51 -8.78 7.81
C THR A 56 14.55 -9.81 7.23
N HIS A 57 15.12 -10.87 6.62
CA HIS A 57 14.36 -11.98 6.07
C HIS A 57 13.50 -12.71 7.12
N PRO A 58 13.95 -12.94 8.38
CA PRO A 58 13.10 -13.54 9.41
C PRO A 58 11.88 -12.68 9.74
N ASN A 59 12.02 -11.35 9.83
CA ASN A 59 10.88 -10.46 10.08
C ASN A 59 9.86 -10.50 8.94
N LEU A 60 10.33 -10.49 7.68
CA LEU A 60 9.46 -10.74 6.52
C LEU A 60 8.77 -12.11 6.60
N ALA A 61 9.51 -13.17 6.89
CA ALA A 61 8.95 -14.52 6.96
C ALA A 61 7.92 -14.67 8.08
N ASN A 62 8.13 -14.00 9.22
CA ASN A 62 7.18 -13.93 10.32
C ASN A 62 5.94 -13.12 9.92
N ALA A 63 6.14 -11.98 9.24
CA ALA A 63 5.05 -11.15 8.76
C ALA A 63 4.13 -11.94 7.81
N LEU A 64 4.69 -12.79 6.94
CA LEU A 64 3.95 -13.62 6.01
C LEU A 64 3.20 -14.79 6.65
N LYS A 65 3.65 -15.28 7.81
CA LYS A 65 3.10 -16.46 8.50
C LYS A 65 2.12 -16.12 9.62
N GLY A 66 2.15 -14.91 10.14
CA GLY A 66 1.35 -14.47 11.28
C GLY A 66 0.27 -13.46 10.94
N ASP A 67 -0.26 -12.84 12.00
CA ASP A 67 -1.34 -11.84 11.91
C ASP A 67 -0.92 -10.55 11.17
N ALA A 68 0.38 -10.29 11.11
CA ALA A 68 0.96 -9.19 10.35
C ALA A 68 0.57 -9.21 8.86
N LYS A 69 0.37 -10.38 8.24
CA LYS A 69 -0.11 -10.48 6.85
C LYS A 69 -1.50 -9.86 6.71
N ARG A 70 -2.38 -10.10 7.68
CA ARG A 70 -3.72 -9.51 7.72
C ARG A 70 -3.62 -8.00 7.94
N SER A 71 -2.79 -7.54 8.86
CA SER A 71 -2.55 -6.11 9.06
C SER A 71 -2.03 -5.41 7.79
N ILE A 72 -1.10 -6.02 7.06
CA ILE A 72 -0.60 -5.49 5.79
C ILE A 72 -1.72 -5.40 4.75
N ALA A 73 -2.54 -6.44 4.65
CA ALA A 73 -3.67 -6.47 3.71
C ALA A 73 -4.72 -5.41 4.09
N ASP A 74 -5.08 -5.30 5.36
CA ASP A 74 -6.06 -4.35 5.87
C ASP A 74 -5.57 -2.90 5.67
N LEU A 75 -4.32 -2.60 6.04
CA LEU A 75 -3.72 -1.27 5.83
C LEU A 75 -3.59 -0.90 4.35
N THR A 76 -3.27 -1.89 3.49
CA THR A 76 -3.23 -1.66 2.04
C THR A 76 -4.63 -1.39 1.52
N ALA A 77 -5.63 -2.20 1.88
CA ALA A 77 -7.01 -2.02 1.46
C ALA A 77 -7.57 -0.67 1.91
N GLU A 78 -7.32 -0.26 3.16
CA GLU A 78 -7.73 1.04 3.70
C GLU A 78 -7.06 2.19 2.94
N ALA A 79 -5.74 2.12 2.70
CA ALA A 79 -5.04 3.14 1.94
C ALA A 79 -5.55 3.29 0.49
N LEU A 80 -5.92 2.17 -0.14
CA LEU A 80 -6.50 2.16 -1.49
C LEU A 80 -7.92 2.73 -1.49
N ALA A 81 -8.75 2.34 -0.52
CA ALA A 81 -10.11 2.86 -0.37
C ALA A 81 -10.11 4.38 -0.13
N GLU A 82 -9.22 4.89 0.73
CA GLU A 82 -9.04 6.33 0.94
C GLU A 82 -8.57 7.07 -0.32
N ALA A 83 -7.73 6.42 -1.14
CA ALA A 83 -7.34 6.97 -2.44
C ALA A 83 -8.52 7.03 -3.44
N GLY A 84 -9.65 6.37 -3.12
CA GLY A 84 -10.82 6.24 -3.99
C GLY A 84 -10.71 5.05 -4.94
N LEU A 85 -9.93 4.04 -4.56
CA LEU A 85 -9.75 2.78 -5.29
C LEU A 85 -10.50 1.71 -4.52
N ASP A 86 -11.67 1.35 -5.02
CA ASP A 86 -12.47 0.29 -4.42
C ASP A 86 -11.80 -1.05 -4.75
N VAL A 87 -11.14 -1.65 -3.75
CA VAL A 87 -10.56 -3.00 -3.84
C VAL A 87 -11.71 -4.02 -3.67
N GLY A 88 -12.72 -3.91 -4.54
CA GLY A 88 -13.95 -4.70 -4.48
C GLY A 88 -13.92 -6.01 -5.24
N ASP A 89 -12.90 -6.24 -6.07
CA ASP A 89 -12.75 -7.48 -6.87
C ASP A 89 -11.27 -7.74 -7.17
N VAL A 90 -10.59 -8.48 -6.29
CA VAL A 90 -9.38 -9.25 -6.64
C VAL A 90 -9.43 -10.62 -5.98
#